data_AF-A0A0K8PM99-F1
#
_entry.id   AF-A0A0K8PM99-F1
#
_cell.length_a   1.000
_cell.length_b   1.000
_cell.length_c   1.000
_cell.angle_alpha   90.00
_cell.angle_beta   90.00
_cell.angle_gamma   90.00
#
_symmetry.space_group_name_H-M   'P 1'
#
loop_
_entity.id
_entity.type
_entity.pdbx_description
1 polymer ?
#
loop_
_entity_poly.entity_id
_entity_poly.type
_entity_poly.pdbx_seq_one_letter_code
_entity_poly.pdbx_strand_id
1 'polypeptide(L)'
;MCGAVCAGLGMDGTTLSLLTDTPSRQFLAASDDAPLLLEEIQFTVLEGPCISAAHSGEPMAVNDLREELTPWPLSGATMREKLPQVAPVYAPPFSSATTSWERSTCWRFVPTL
;
A
#
# COMPACT_ATOMS: atom_id res chain seq x y z
N MET A 1 3.57 -16.04 -2.74
CA MET A 1 4.17 -15.19 -1.69
C MET A 1 3.12 -14.31 -1.04
N CYS A 2 2.51 -13.36 -1.75
CA CYS A 2 1.47 -12.48 -1.19
C CYS A 2 0.29 -13.23 -0.54
N GLY A 3 -0.21 -14.32 -1.14
CA GLY A 3 -1.25 -15.15 -0.49
C GLY A 3 -0.84 -15.77 0.85
N ALA A 4 0.43 -16.14 1.03
CA ALA A 4 0.94 -16.66 2.30
C ALA A 4 1.10 -15.54 3.35
N VAL A 5 1.50 -14.33 2.92
CA VAL A 5 1.56 -13.13 3.77
C VAL A 5 0.15 -12.74 4.23
N CYS A 6 -0.82 -12.74 3.30
CA CYS A 6 -2.23 -12.54 3.62
C CYS A 6 -2.71 -13.53 4.68
N ALA A 7 -2.49 -14.83 4.48
CA ALA A 7 -2.87 -15.85 5.44
C ALA A 7 -2.17 -15.69 6.81
N GLY A 8 -0.87 -15.39 6.81
CA GLY A 8 -0.10 -15.23 8.04
C GLY A 8 -0.46 -13.99 8.87
N LEU A 9 -0.87 -12.91 8.22
CA LEU A 9 -1.26 -11.67 8.90
C LEU A 9 -2.78 -11.60 9.17
N GLY A 10 -3.59 -12.35 8.42
CA GLY A 10 -5.05 -12.28 8.40
C GLY A 10 -5.59 -11.16 7.50
N MET A 11 -5.03 -10.99 6.30
CA MET A 11 -5.42 -9.95 5.31
C MET A 11 -6.21 -10.50 4.16
N ASP A 12 -7.09 -9.66 3.63
CA ASP A 12 -7.82 -9.92 2.39
C ASP A 12 -6.96 -9.67 1.15
N GLY A 13 -5.96 -8.79 1.24
CA GLY A 13 -5.09 -8.49 0.11
C GLY A 13 -3.79 -7.81 0.50
N THR A 14 -2.75 -8.00 -0.31
CA THR A 14 -1.45 -7.37 -0.11
C THR A 14 -0.70 -7.21 -1.43
N THR A 15 0.01 -6.10 -1.60
CA THR A 15 1.02 -5.91 -2.63
C THR A 15 2.41 -5.89 -2.01
N LEU A 16 3.40 -6.09 -2.88
CA LEU A 16 4.81 -5.89 -2.57
C LEU A 16 5.41 -5.07 -3.70
N SER A 17 5.99 -3.94 -3.33
CA SER A 17 6.67 -3.02 -4.24
C SER A 17 8.03 -2.63 -3.69
N LEU A 18 8.98 -2.39 -4.60
CA LEU A 18 10.31 -1.87 -4.30
C LEU A 18 10.38 -0.40 -4.74
N LEU A 19 10.64 0.47 -3.76
CA LEU A 19 10.87 1.90 -4.00
C LEU A 19 12.31 2.24 -3.61
N THR A 20 13.13 2.60 -4.59
CA THR A 20 14.53 3.01 -4.36
C THR A 20 14.63 4.52 -4.22
N ASP A 21 15.81 5.05 -3.89
CA ASP A 21 16.06 6.51 -3.87
C ASP A 21 16.10 7.12 -5.27
N THR A 22 16.12 6.27 -6.30
CA THR A 22 15.89 6.68 -7.68
C THR A 22 14.38 6.75 -7.94
N PRO A 23 13.92 7.48 -8.97
CA PRO A 23 12.50 7.50 -9.34
C PRO A 23 11.96 6.12 -9.79
N SER A 24 12.79 5.09 -9.82
CA SER A 24 12.40 3.71 -10.07
C SER A 24 11.49 3.18 -8.95
N ARG A 25 10.25 2.88 -9.32
CA ARG A 25 9.34 2.05 -8.52
C ARG A 25 9.08 0.76 -9.27
N GLN A 26 9.21 -0.36 -8.60
CA GLN A 26 9.00 -1.67 -9.19
C GLN A 26 7.92 -2.42 -8.41
N PHE A 27 6.82 -2.70 -9.09
CA PHE A 27 5.84 -3.66 -8.59
C PHE A 27 6.44 -5.07 -8.65
N LEU A 28 6.36 -5.81 -7.55
CA LEU A 28 6.92 -7.16 -7.45
C LEU A 28 5.82 -8.23 -7.45
N ALA A 29 4.77 -8.03 -6.66
CA ALA A 29 3.67 -8.98 -6.56
C ALA A 29 2.41 -8.37 -5.94
N ALA A 30 1.25 -8.96 -6.25
CA ALA A 30 -0.02 -8.75 -5.56
C ALA A 30 -0.63 -10.11 -5.22
N SER A 31 -1.48 -10.14 -4.19
CA SER A 31 -2.28 -11.33 -3.86
C SER A 31 -3.48 -11.50 -4.79
N ASP A 32 -4.04 -10.40 -5.30
CA ASP A 32 -5.24 -10.35 -6.14
C ASP A 32 -5.36 -8.99 -6.88
N ASP A 33 -6.43 -8.78 -7.63
CA ASP A 33 -6.66 -7.60 -8.47
C ASP A 33 -6.90 -6.31 -7.66
N ALA A 34 -7.63 -6.39 -6.55
CA ALA A 34 -7.91 -5.21 -5.72
C ALA A 34 -6.65 -4.54 -5.14
N PRO A 35 -5.73 -5.27 -4.48
CA PRO A 35 -4.47 -4.67 -4.01
C PRO A 35 -3.56 -4.24 -5.18
N LEU A 36 -3.57 -4.94 -6.32
CA LEU A 36 -2.86 -4.48 -7.53
C LEU A 36 -3.35 -3.10 -7.97
N LEU A 37 -4.67 -2.91 -8.09
CA LEU A 37 -5.24 -1.62 -8.49
C LEU A 37 -4.96 -0.52 -7.46
N LEU A 38 -4.94 -0.85 -6.16
CA LEU A 38 -4.55 0.08 -5.10
C LEU A 38 -3.12 0.60 -5.32
N GLU A 39 -2.20 -0.27 -5.72
CA GLU A 39 -0.81 0.08 -6.02
C GLU A 39 -0.69 0.92 -7.29
N GLU A 40 -1.39 0.54 -8.36
CA GLU A 40 -1.39 1.26 -9.64
C GLU A 40 -1.87 2.71 -9.46
N ILE A 41 -2.91 2.94 -8.67
CA ILE A 41 -3.39 4.29 -8.35
C ILE A 41 -2.26 5.11 -7.74
N GLN A 42 -1.59 4.57 -6.71
CA GLN A 42 -0.53 5.27 -6.00
C GLN A 42 0.67 5.59 -6.88
N PHE A 43 1.06 4.65 -7.74
CA PHE A 43 2.18 4.83 -8.66
C PHE A 43 1.87 5.81 -9.79
N THR A 44 0.60 5.89 -10.19
CA THR A 44 0.16 6.81 -11.24
C THR A 44 0.17 8.25 -10.77
N VAL A 45 -0.42 8.54 -9.61
CA VAL A 45 -0.57 9.92 -9.11
C VAL A 45 0.54 10.36 -8.16
N LEU A 46 1.42 9.43 -7.75
CA LEU A 46 2.51 9.66 -6.80
C LEU A 46 2.04 10.19 -5.44
N GLU A 47 0.88 9.70 -5.02
CA GLU A 47 0.33 9.91 -3.70
C GLU A 47 -0.10 8.58 -3.11
N GLY A 48 -0.41 8.58 -1.82
CA GLY A 48 -0.96 7.42 -1.16
C GLY A 48 -0.03 6.84 -0.09
N PRO A 49 -0.55 5.89 0.68
CA PRO A 49 0.14 5.34 1.84
C PRO A 49 1.50 4.71 1.51
N CYS A 50 1.68 4.11 0.34
CA CYS A 50 2.94 3.49 -0.12
C CYS A 50 4.00 4.55 -0.35
N ILE A 51 3.59 5.59 -1.06
CA ILE A 51 4.46 6.69 -1.47
C ILE A 51 4.88 7.46 -0.23
N SER A 52 3.93 7.75 0.66
CA SER A 52 4.20 8.43 1.93
C SER A 52 5.05 7.59 2.88
N ALA A 53 4.80 6.29 3.01
CA ALA A 53 5.62 5.40 3.84
C ALA A 53 7.05 5.29 3.29
N ALA A 54 7.20 5.15 1.98
CA ALA A 54 8.51 5.08 1.34
C ALA A 54 9.29 6.39 1.44
N HIS A 55 8.60 7.53 1.38
CA HIS A 55 9.22 8.85 1.50
C HIS A 55 9.63 9.19 2.94
N SER A 56 8.74 8.91 3.91
CA SER A 56 8.98 9.25 5.32
C SER A 56 9.81 8.21 6.07
N GLY A 57 9.81 6.96 5.62
CA GLY A 57 10.35 5.85 6.40
C GLY A 57 9.48 5.46 7.59
N GLU A 58 8.25 5.98 7.67
CA GLU A 58 7.29 5.72 8.75
C GLU A 58 6.07 4.93 8.26
N PRO A 59 5.46 4.07 9.11
CA PRO A 59 4.22 3.38 8.77
C PRO A 59 3.08 4.34 8.48
N MET A 60 2.37 4.12 7.37
CA MET A 60 1.10 4.80 7.08
C MET A 60 -0.07 3.89 7.43
N ALA A 61 -1.12 4.43 8.02
CA ALA A 61 -2.35 3.70 8.32
C ALA A 61 -3.55 4.61 8.07
N VAL A 62 -4.55 4.07 7.38
CA VAL A 62 -5.89 4.64 7.26
C VAL A 62 -6.84 3.58 7.79
N ASN A 63 -7.76 3.93 8.68
CA ASN A 63 -8.70 2.95 9.24
C ASN A 63 -9.92 2.76 8.34
N ASP A 64 -10.37 3.83 7.69
CA ASP A 64 -11.43 3.75 6.69
C ASP A 64 -11.22 4.74 5.53
N LEU A 65 -10.65 4.27 4.42
CA LEU A 65 -10.44 5.05 3.19
C LEU A 65 -11.73 5.65 2.62
N ARG A 66 -12.90 5.06 2.93
CA ARG A 66 -14.21 5.50 2.44
C ARG A 66 -14.65 6.80 3.12
N GLU A 67 -14.31 6.95 4.39
CA GLU A 67 -14.79 8.04 5.24
C GLU A 67 -13.68 9.04 5.61
N GLU A 68 -12.43 8.60 5.66
CA GLU A 68 -11.31 9.44 6.10
C GLU A 68 -10.88 10.43 5.01
N LEU A 69 -10.70 11.68 5.44
CA LEU A 69 -10.01 12.68 4.64
C LEU A 69 -8.52 12.39 4.69
N THR A 70 -7.99 11.82 3.61
CA THR A 70 -6.57 11.51 3.49
C THR A 70 -5.78 12.74 3.03
N PRO A 71 -4.47 12.81 3.33
CA PRO A 71 -3.59 13.85 2.79
C PRO A 71 -3.29 13.67 1.28
N TRP A 72 -3.96 12.71 0.63
CA TRP A 72 -3.73 12.31 -0.75
C TRP A 72 -4.98 12.58 -1.58
N PRO A 73 -5.19 13.83 -2.04
CA PRO A 73 -6.45 14.24 -2.65
C PRO A 73 -6.77 13.46 -3.92
N LEU A 74 -5.78 13.13 -4.75
CA LEU A 74 -5.99 12.38 -5.99
C LEU A 74 -6.12 10.88 -5.70
N SER A 75 -5.14 10.30 -5.02
CA SER A 75 -5.17 8.84 -4.79
C SER A 75 -6.34 8.45 -3.87
N GLY A 76 -6.60 9.20 -2.81
CA GLY A 76 -7.71 8.92 -1.88
C GLY A 76 -9.07 8.96 -2.55
N ALA A 77 -9.32 9.94 -3.43
CA ALA A 77 -10.55 10.01 -4.21
C ALA A 77 -10.68 8.83 -5.18
N THR A 78 -9.62 8.51 -5.93
CA THR A 78 -9.63 7.40 -6.89
C THR A 78 -9.76 6.04 -6.20
N MET A 79 -9.14 5.84 -5.04
CA MET A 79 -9.27 4.62 -4.25
C MET A 79 -10.71 4.42 -3.78
N ARG A 80 -11.36 5.46 -3.25
CA ARG A 80 -12.79 5.36 -2.87
C ARG A 80 -13.70 5.02 -4.04
N GLU A 81 -13.44 5.61 -5.20
CA GLU A 81 -14.24 5.37 -6.39
C GLU A 81 -14.07 3.95 -6.94
N LYS A 82 -12.83 3.49 -7.06
CA LYS A 82 -12.50 2.22 -7.72
C LYS A 82 -12.48 1.01 -6.81
N LEU A 83 -12.29 1.23 -5.51
CA LEU A 83 -12.14 0.20 -4.48
C LEU A 83 -13.06 0.49 -3.28
N PRO A 84 -14.38 0.62 -3.46
CA PRO A 84 -15.32 0.93 -2.37
C PRO A 84 -15.39 -0.17 -1.29
N GLN A 85 -14.87 -1.37 -1.59
CA GLN A 85 -14.72 -2.47 -0.63
C GLN A 85 -13.45 -2.35 0.23
N VAL A 86 -12.55 -1.41 -0.06
CA VAL A 86 -11.30 -1.16 0.68
C VAL A 86 -11.50 0.05 1.64
N ALA A 87 -11.04 -0.07 2.87
CA ALA A 87 -11.43 0.69 4.05
C ALA A 87 -10.17 0.81 4.91
N PRO A 88 -9.77 -0.15 5.76
CA PRO A 88 -8.44 -0.01 6.35
C PRO A 88 -7.34 -0.37 5.34
N VAL A 89 -6.31 0.46 5.33
CA VAL A 89 -5.10 0.29 4.53
C VAL A 89 -3.91 0.64 5.39
N TYR A 90 -2.94 -0.27 5.48
CA TYR A 90 -1.71 -0.08 6.25
C TYR A 90 -0.50 -0.23 5.34
N ALA A 91 0.48 0.67 5.37
CA ALA A 91 1.76 0.55 4.67
C ALA A 91 2.92 0.71 5.65
N PRO A 92 3.36 -0.37 6.33
CA PRO A 92 4.67 -0.44 6.94
C PRO A 92 5.79 -0.20 5.91
N PRO A 93 6.79 0.62 6.27
CA PRO A 93 8.08 0.59 5.61
C PRO A 93 8.82 -0.67 6.04
N PHE A 94 9.48 -1.33 5.10
CA PHE A 94 10.46 -2.35 5.38
C PHE A 94 11.83 -1.78 5.05
N SER A 95 12.75 -1.82 6.00
CA SER A 95 14.16 -1.49 5.78
C SER A 95 15.01 -2.66 6.29
N SER A 96 15.97 -3.12 5.48
CA SER A 96 16.97 -4.09 5.92
C SER A 96 18.32 -3.40 6.12
N ALA A 97 19.04 -3.77 7.18
CA ALA A 97 20.23 -3.06 7.65
C ALA A 97 21.52 -3.32 6.82
N THR A 98 21.49 -4.22 5.84
CA THR A 98 22.71 -4.80 5.24
C THR A 98 22.95 -4.43 3.78
N THR A 99 21.95 -3.87 3.10
CA THR A 99 22.10 -3.35 1.74
C THR A 99 21.56 -1.92 1.74
N SER A 100 22.38 -0.99 1.31
CA SER A 100 21.96 0.39 1.06
C SER A 100 20.73 0.36 0.12
N TRP A 101 19.55 0.59 0.68
CA TRP A 101 18.29 0.95 0.00
C TRP A 101 17.38 -0.15 -0.60
N GLU A 102 16.99 -1.17 0.17
CA GLU A 102 15.80 -1.99 -0.17
C GLU A 102 14.61 -1.62 0.72
N ARG A 103 13.58 -0.98 0.13
CA ARG A 103 12.29 -0.67 0.78
C ARG A 103 11.21 -1.59 0.28
N SER A 104 10.54 -2.31 1.19
CA SER A 104 9.34 -3.10 0.89
C SER A 104 8.12 -2.49 1.57
N THR A 105 6.98 -2.51 0.91
CA THR A 105 5.69 -2.10 1.51
C THR A 105 4.84 -3.35 1.70
N CYS A 106 4.37 -3.60 2.92
CA CYS A 106 3.39 -4.65 3.22
C CYS A 106 2.03 -4.00 3.50
N TRP A 107 0.92 -4.70 3.28
CA TRP A 107 -0.42 -4.11 3.50
C TRP A 107 -1.40 -4.96 4.29
N ARG A 108 -2.34 -4.29 4.99
CA ARG A 108 -3.49 -4.88 5.71
C ARG A 108 -4.83 -4.20 5.34
N PHE A 109 -5.92 -4.98 5.27
CA PHE A 109 -7.32 -4.56 5.42
C PHE A 109 -8.00 -5.43 6.52
N VAL A 110 -9.08 -4.95 7.16
CA VAL A 110 -9.87 -5.53 8.26
C VAL A 110 -11.36 -5.29 7.93
N PRO A 111 -12.29 -6.23 8.19
CA PRO A 111 -13.56 -6.39 7.47
C PRO A 111 -14.67 -5.40 7.85
N THR A 112 -15.63 -5.17 6.95
CA THR A 112 -17.00 -4.75 7.30
C THR A 112 -17.75 -5.90 7.97
N LEU A 113 -18.42 -5.59 9.09
CA LEU A 113 -19.47 -6.40 9.72
C LEU A 113 -20.64 -6.67 8.77
#